data_AF-A0A920IQG3-F1
#
_entry.id   AF-A0A920IQG3-F1
#
_cell.length_a   1.000
_cell.length_b   1.000
_cell.length_c   1.000
_cell.angle_alpha   90.00
_cell.angle_beta   90.00
_cell.angle_gamma   90.00
#
_symmetry.space_group_name_H-M   'P 1'
#
loop_
_entity.id
_entity.type
_entity.pdbx_description
1 polymer ?
#
loop_
_entity_poly.entity_id
_entity_poly.type
_entity_poly.pdbx_seq_one_letter_code
_entity_poly.pdbx_strand_id
1 'polypeptide(L)'
;MGIDAYGSCTPAGIVRLIEHYKIDVEGLNAAVVGRSPILGKPMAMMLLNLNATVTICHSRTKDLEDIIKRLILLWELLEFQNLFKLIGLKKMLLL
;
A
#
# COMPACT_ATOMS: atom_id res chain seq x y z
N MET A 1 -8.92 -9.84 -15.73
CA MET A 1 -9.83 -10.72 -16.50
C MET A 1 -10.72 -9.92 -17.47
N GLY A 2 -10.27 -8.78 -18.04
CA GLY A 2 -10.93 -8.11 -19.17
C GLY A 2 -12.39 -7.66 -19.00
N ILE A 3 -12.97 -7.86 -17.81
CA ILE A 3 -14.34 -7.47 -17.45
C ILE A 3 -14.26 -6.24 -16.56
N ASP A 4 -15.11 -5.25 -16.85
CA ASP A 4 -15.25 -4.08 -16.00
C ASP A 4 -15.86 -4.50 -14.66
N ALA A 5 -15.15 -4.18 -13.58
CA ALA A 5 -15.57 -4.49 -12.22
C ALA A 5 -15.34 -3.27 -11.34
N TYR A 6 -16.27 -3.02 -10.41
CA TYR A 6 -16.07 -2.00 -9.40
C TYR A 6 -14.93 -2.43 -8.47
N GLY A 7 -13.92 -1.57 -8.38
CA GLY A 7 -12.83 -1.75 -7.44
C GLY A 7 -13.31 -1.67 -5.99
N SER A 8 -12.54 -2.22 -5.06
CA SER A 8 -12.82 -2.03 -3.63
C SER A 8 -12.78 -0.54 -3.28
N CYS A 9 -13.71 -0.10 -2.43
CA CYS A 9 -13.92 1.31 -2.12
C CYS A 9 -12.69 1.99 -1.52
N THR A 10 -12.00 1.34 -0.57
CA THR A 10 -10.83 1.92 0.10
C THR A 10 -9.63 2.03 -0.86
N PRO A 11 -9.19 0.97 -1.55
CA PRO A 11 -8.12 1.07 -2.53
C PRO A 11 -8.41 2.06 -3.66
N ALA A 12 -9.64 2.06 -4.19
CA ALA A 12 -10.04 3.01 -5.22
C ALA A 12 -10.01 4.46 -4.72
N GLY A 13 -10.43 4.69 -3.47
CA GLY A 13 -10.33 6.00 -2.82
C GLY A 13 -8.89 6.48 -2.69
N ILE A 14 -7.96 5.60 -2.30
CA ILE A 14 -6.54 5.95 -2.18
C ILE A 14 -5.94 6.30 -3.54
N VAL A 15 -6.22 5.50 -4.58
CA VAL A 15 -5.80 5.82 -5.96
C VAL A 15 -6.36 7.18 -6.39
N ARG A 16 -7.64 7.44 -6.08
CA ARG A 16 -8.26 8.73 -6.41
C ARG A 16 -7.57 9.90 -5.72
N LEU A 17 -7.11 9.72 -4.49
CA LEU A 17 -6.36 10.75 -3.78
C LEU A 17 -4.96 10.94 -4.39
N ILE A 18 -4.25 9.85 -4.73
CA ILE A 18 -2.97 9.91 -5.45
C ILE A 18 -3.11 10.73 -6.74
N GLU A 19 -4.14 10.46 -7.54
CA GLU A 19 -4.47 11.22 -8.75
C GLU A 19 -4.79 12.69 -8.46
N HIS A 20 -5.63 12.95 -7.44
CA HIS A 20 -6.05 14.29 -7.07
C HIS A 20 -4.86 15.18 -6.65
N TYR A 21 -3.94 14.61 -5.88
CA TYR A 21 -2.72 15.28 -5.46
C TYR A 21 -1.60 15.23 -6.49
N LYS A 22 -1.84 14.62 -7.67
CA LYS A 22 -0.85 14.46 -8.76
C LYS A 22 0.45 13.84 -8.27
N ILE A 23 0.35 12.86 -7.37
CA ILE A 23 1.50 12.10 -6.89
C ILE A 23 1.87 11.12 -8.00
N ASP A 24 3.03 11.32 -8.60
CA ASP A 24 3.58 10.36 -9.55
C ASP A 24 4.04 9.11 -8.79
N VAL A 25 3.44 7.97 -9.12
CA VAL A 25 3.75 6.67 -8.50
C VAL A 25 4.42 5.70 -9.48
N GLU A 26 4.58 6.11 -10.74
CA GLU A 26 5.22 5.30 -11.76
C GLU A 26 6.69 5.05 -11.39
N GLY A 27 7.11 3.79 -11.41
CA GLY A 27 8.46 3.38 -11.05
C GLY A 27 8.80 3.47 -9.55
N LEU A 28 7.88 3.94 -8.70
CA LEU A 28 8.11 3.98 -7.25
C LEU A 28 7.97 2.59 -6.63
N ASN A 29 8.76 2.36 -5.58
CA ASN A 29 8.65 1.16 -4.76
C ASN A 29 7.59 1.39 -3.67
N ALA A 30 6.47 0.70 -3.76
CA ALA A 30 5.40 0.70 -2.77
C ALA A 30 5.37 -0.60 -1.96
N ALA A 31 5.25 -0.50 -0.64
CA ALA A 31 5.03 -1.64 0.25
C ALA A 31 3.57 -1.65 0.69
N VAL A 32 2.85 -2.72 0.37
CA VAL A 32 1.50 -2.96 0.86
C VAL A 32 1.58 -3.96 2.01
N VAL A 33 1.27 -3.52 3.22
CA VAL A 33 1.30 -4.41 4.40
C VAL A 33 -0.12 -4.83 4.73
N GLY A 34 -0.38 -6.12 4.51
CA GLY A 34 -1.72 -6.68 4.53
C GLY A 34 -2.03 -7.37 3.22
N ARG A 35 -2.77 -8.48 3.30
CA ARG A 35 -3.11 -9.31 2.14
C ARG A 35 -4.57 -9.74 2.15
N SER A 36 -5.45 -8.96 2.79
CA SER A 36 -6.86 -9.29 2.76
C SER A 36 -7.41 -9.20 1.34
N PRO A 37 -8.53 -9.90 1.08
CA PRO A 37 -9.22 -9.81 -0.20
C PRO A 37 -9.88 -8.45 -0.44
N ILE A 38 -10.17 -7.67 0.60
CA ILE A 38 -10.94 -6.42 0.47
C ILE A 38 -10.05 -5.17 0.40
N LEU A 39 -8.81 -5.22 0.90
CA LEU A 39 -7.94 -4.04 0.94
C LEU A 39 -6.53 -4.34 0.43
N GLY A 40 -5.75 -5.19 1.10
CA GLY A 40 -4.34 -5.39 0.76
C GLY A 40 -4.11 -5.90 -0.67
N LYS A 41 -4.79 -6.98 -1.07
CA LYS A 41 -4.69 -7.51 -2.44
C LYS A 41 -5.18 -6.53 -3.52
N PRO A 42 -6.38 -5.94 -3.42
CA PRO A 42 -6.83 -4.97 -4.42
C PRO A 42 -5.93 -3.74 -4.48
N MET A 43 -5.42 -3.23 -3.35
CA MET A 43 -4.48 -2.11 -3.35
C MET A 43 -3.19 -2.43 -4.09
N ALA A 44 -2.62 -3.62 -3.85
CA ALA A 44 -1.42 -4.04 -4.55
C ALA A 44 -1.61 -4.12 -6.07
N MET A 45 -2.76 -4.64 -6.52
CA MET A 45 -3.08 -4.69 -7.96
C MET A 45 -3.30 -3.31 -8.56
N MET A 46 -3.96 -2.40 -7.82
CA MET A 46 -4.19 -1.04 -8.31
C MET A 46 -2.89 -0.24 -8.44
N LEU A 47 -1.97 -0.34 -7.48
CA LEU A 47 -0.64 0.29 -7.58
C LEU A 47 0.17 -0.29 -8.74
N LEU A 48 0.09 -1.61 -8.96
CA LEU A 48 0.75 -2.25 -10.08
C LEU A 48 0.20 -1.75 -11.42
N ASN A 49 -1.11 -1.52 -11.52
CA ASN A 49 -1.73 -0.90 -12.70
C ASN A 49 -1.29 0.55 -12.93
N LEU A 50 -0.81 1.24 -11.88
CA LEU A 50 -0.20 2.57 -11.96
C LEU A 50 1.32 2.51 -12.18
N ASN A 51 1.85 1.36 -12.63
CA ASN A 51 3.27 1.12 -12.89
C ASN A 51 4.19 1.26 -11.66
N ALA A 52 3.66 1.12 -10.44
CA ALA A 52 4.48 1.03 -9.25
C ALA A 52 5.09 -0.38 -9.07
N THR A 53 6.29 -0.45 -8.50
CA THR A 53 6.87 -1.72 -8.03
C THR A 53 6.29 -2.05 -6.66
N VAL A 54 5.49 -3.11 -6.55
CA VAL A 54 4.74 -3.40 -5.33
C VAL A 54 5.31 -4.61 -4.57
N THR A 55 5.60 -4.42 -3.29
CA THR A 55 5.97 -5.48 -2.34
C THR A 55 4.83 -5.74 -1.36
N ILE A 56 4.24 -6.94 -1.39
CA ILE A 56 3.16 -7.32 -0.46
C ILE A 56 3.77 -7.98 0.78
N CYS A 57 3.53 -7.38 1.94
CA CYS A 57 3.97 -7.85 3.25
C CYS A 57 2.79 -8.37 4.08
N HIS A 58 3.07 -9.24 5.06
CA HIS A 58 2.08 -9.76 6.01
C HIS A 58 2.74 -10.15 7.33
N SER A 59 1.94 -10.65 8.28
CA SER A 59 2.39 -11.05 9.63
C SER A 59 3.49 -12.12 9.71
N ARG A 60 3.89 -12.73 8.59
CA ARG A 60 4.98 -13.72 8.52
C ARG A 60 6.14 -13.25 7.64
N THR A 61 6.09 -12.02 7.14
CA THR A 61 7.19 -11.40 6.40
C THR A 61 8.33 -11.13 7.37
N LYS A 62 9.51 -11.66 7.05
CA LYS A 62 10.74 -11.40 7.80
C LYS A 62 11.29 -10.01 7.41
N ASP A 63 11.99 -9.37 8.34
CA ASP A 63 12.69 -8.10 8.10
C ASP A 63 11.77 -6.97 7.61
N LEU A 64 10.52 -6.98 8.09
CA LEU A 64 9.47 -6.03 7.69
C LEU A 64 9.90 -4.57 7.85
N GLU A 65 10.62 -4.26 8.93
CA GLU A 65 11.10 -2.92 9.22
C GLU A 65 12.06 -2.40 8.14
N ASP A 66 12.99 -3.25 7.67
CA ASP A 66 13.97 -2.88 6.66
C ASP A 66 13.35 -2.72 5.27
N ILE A 67 12.32 -3.52 4.97
CA ILE A 67 11.50 -3.37 3.76
C ILE A 67 10.80 -2.00 3.84
N ILE A 68 10.07 -1.71 4.92
CA ILE A 68 9.27 -0.48 5.00
C ILE A 68 10.14 0.79 4.96
N LYS A 69 11.35 0.79 5.52
CA LYS A 69 12.25 1.96 5.51
C LYS A 69 12.59 2.49 4.11
N ARG A 70 12.51 1.66 3.07
CA ARG A 70 12.95 1.99 1.71
C ARG A 70 11.79 2.26 0.74
N LEU A 71 10.55 2.01 1.15
CA LEU A 71 9.37 2.05 0.27
C LEU A 71 8.33 3.05 0.77
N ILE A 72 7.43 3.46 -0.13
CA ILE A 72 6.21 4.17 0.25
C ILE A 72 5.25 3.16 0.86
N LEU A 73 4.82 3.41 2.10
CA LEU A 73 4.01 2.48 2.88
C LEU A 73 2.51 2.69 2.69
N LEU A 74 1.79 1.63 2.36
CA LEU A 74 0.33 1.55 2.38
C LEU A 74 -0.10 0.38 3.28
N TRP A 75 -0.91 0.68 4.29
CA TRP A 75 -1.20 -0.26 5.38
C TRP A 75 -2.68 -0.66 5.43
N GLU A 76 -2.93 -1.94 5.68
CA GLU A 76 -4.25 -2.46 5.96
C GLU A 76 -4.58 -2.41 7.47
N LEU A 77 -5.72 -1.83 7.86
CA LEU A 77 -6.14 -1.64 9.26
C LEU A 77 -6.23 -2.96 10.07
N LEU A 78 -5.11 -3.37 10.67
CA LEU A 78 -5.03 -4.23 11.85
C LEU A 78 -3.77 -3.84 12.65
N GLU A 79 -3.97 -3.48 13.93
CA GLU A 79 -2.97 -3.15 14.95
C GLU A 79 -2.00 -1.98 14.67
N PHE A 80 -2.56 -0.78 14.54
CA PHE A 80 -1.81 0.48 14.38
C PHE A 80 -0.79 0.77 15.52
N GLN A 81 -0.98 0.23 16.72
CA GLN A 81 -0.24 0.68 17.92
C GLN A 81 1.18 0.11 18.07
N ASN A 82 1.45 -1.12 17.61
CA ASN A 82 2.77 -1.74 17.78
C ASN A 82 3.79 -1.30 16.72
N LEU A 83 3.32 -0.85 15.56
CA LEU A 83 4.18 -0.51 14.43
C LEU A 83 4.81 0.89 14.54
N PHE A 84 4.09 1.89 15.09
CA PHE A 84 4.67 3.22 15.30
C PHE A 84 5.90 3.19 16.21
N LYS A 85 5.89 2.30 17.20
CA LYS A 85 7.03 2.08 18.09
C LYS A 85 8.22 1.45 17.36
N LEU A 86 7.99 0.63 16.33
CA LEU A 86 9.05 -0.02 15.57
C LEU A 86 9.68 0.91 14.52
N ILE A 87 8.90 1.74 13.81
CA ILE A 87 9.35 2.29 12.51
C ILE A 87 9.78 3.76 12.55
N GLY A 88 9.46 4.55 13.60
CA GLY A 88 10.01 5.91 13.75
C GLY A 88 9.92 6.79 12.48
N LEU A 89 8.77 6.79 11.81
CA LEU A 89 8.63 7.23 10.41
C LEU A 89 8.72 8.76 10.21
N LYS A 90 9.58 9.18 9.27
CA LYS A 90 9.65 10.56 8.71
C LYS A 90 8.84 10.76 7.41
N LYS A 91 8.29 9.70 6.80
CA LYS A 91 7.55 9.79 5.52
C LYS A 91 6.43 8.75 5.46
N MET A 92 5.27 9.12 5.97
CA MET A 92 4.05 8.32 5.97
C MET A 92 3.00 9.06 5.16
N LEU A 93 2.49 8.44 4.10
CA LEU A 93 1.25 8.90 3.48
C LEU A 93 0.10 8.17 4.19
N LEU A 94 -0.46 8.84 5.21
CA LEU A 94 -1.74 8.46 5.80
C LEU A 94 -2.84 9.01 4.90
N LEU A 95 -3.51 8.16 4.14
CA LEU A 95 -4.75 8.50 3.43
C LEU A 95 -5.74 7.34 3.55
#